data_AF-A0A257AA94-F1
#
_entry.id   AF-A0A257AA94-F1
#
_cell.length_a   1.000
_cell.length_b   1.000
_cell.length_c   1.000
_cell.angle_alpha   90.00
_cell.angle_beta   90.00
_cell.angle_gamma   90.00
#
_symmetry.space_group_name_H-M   'P 1'
#
loop_
_entity.id
_entity.type
_entity.pdbx_description
1 polymer ?
#
loop_
_entity_poly.entity_id
_entity_poly.type
_entity_poly.pdbx_seq_one_letter_code
_entity_poly.pdbx_strand_id
1 'polypeptide(L)' 'MGVIKWGLGSQSATFKGRLGLAKSHTDGICMNPTVWADGSKVIERGEYVHPEFKDLADRLRGT' A
#
# COMPACT_ATOMS: atom_id res chain seq x y z
N MET A 1 -11.30 -2.51 -4.52
CA MET A 1 -10.85 -1.17 -4.11
C MET A 1 -9.51 -1.30 -3.41
N GLY A 2 -8.58 -0.39 -3.71
CA GLY A 2 -7.28 -0.32 -3.07
C GLY A 2 -7.39 0.17 -1.63
N VAL A 3 -6.65 -0.48 -0.74
CA VAL A 3 -6.43 -0.06 0.65
C VAL A 3 -4.93 0.06 0.86
N ILE A 4 -4.53 0.91 1.81
CA ILE A 4 -3.13 1.00 2.20
C ILE A 4 -2.98 0.49 3.62
N LYS A 5 -1.96 -0.36 3.79
CA LYS A 5 -1.56 -0.92 5.07
C LYS A 5 -0.15 -0.44 5.40
N TRP A 6 0.05 0.05 6.61
CA TRP A 6 1.38 0.32 7.15
C TRP A 6 1.54 -0.33 8.52
N GLY A 7 2.76 -0.74 8.83
CA GLY A 7 3.11 -1.38 10.09
C GLY A 7 4.03 -0.50 10.93
N LEU A 8 3.85 -0.50 12.25
CA LEU A 8 4.72 0.13 13.22
C LEU A 8 5.24 -0.90 14.22
N GLY A 9 6.52 -0.78 14.59
CA GLY A 9 7.16 -1.68 15.55
C GLY A 9 7.97 -2.79 14.87
N SER A 10 7.75 -4.03 15.28
CA SER A 10 8.56 -5.19 14.91
C SER A 10 8.40 -5.50 13.43
N GLN A 11 9.52 -5.70 12.74
CA GLN A 11 9.53 -5.92 11.29
C GLN A 11 10.03 -7.33 11.00
N SER A 12 9.56 -7.92 9.90
CA SER A 12 10.13 -9.17 9.38
C SER A 12 11.64 -9.01 9.16
N ALA A 13 12.39 -10.08 9.38
CA ALA A 13 13.84 -10.12 9.14
C ALA A 13 14.23 -9.82 7.68
N THR A 14 13.27 -9.87 6.75
CA THR A 14 13.46 -9.48 5.34
C THR A 14 13.55 -7.95 5.15
N PHE A 15 13.04 -7.15 6.08
CA PHE A 15 13.16 -5.70 6.03
C PHE A 15 14.53 -5.26 6.57
N LYS A 16 15.31 -4.59 5.72
CA LYS A 16 16.69 -4.13 6.03
C LYS A 16 16.72 -2.79 6.80
N GLY A 17 15.75 -2.56 7.68
CA GLY A 17 15.66 -1.37 8.50
C GLY A 17 16.79 -1.28 9.53
N ARG A 18 17.12 -0.06 9.98
CA ARG A 18 18.22 0.18 10.95
C ARG A 18 17.75 0.28 12.40
N LEU A 19 16.44 0.26 12.65
CA LEU A 19 15.82 0.62 13.94
C LEU A 19 15.75 -0.52 14.98
N GLY A 20 16.41 -1.66 14.73
CA GLY A 20 16.48 -2.77 15.69
C GLY A 20 15.17 -3.53 15.88
N LEU A 21 15.14 -4.45 16.86
CA LEU A 21 13.96 -5.27 17.17
C LEU A 21 13.03 -4.54 18.14
N ALA A 22 11.75 -4.43 17.78
CA ALA A 22 10.70 -3.98 18.69
C ALA A 22 9.92 -5.17 19.28
N LYS A 23 9.35 -5.00 20.48
CA LYS A 23 8.62 -6.06 21.20
C LYS A 23 7.24 -6.37 20.62
N SER A 24 6.66 -5.43 19.89
CA SER A 24 5.30 -5.53 19.35
C SER A 24 5.25 -5.02 17.92
N HIS A 25 4.25 -5.47 17.17
CA HIS A 25 3.92 -5.03 15.83
C HIS A 25 2.47 -4.57 15.81
N THR A 26 2.16 -3.50 15.08
CA THR A 26 0.78 -3.05 14.88
C THR A 26 0.61 -2.55 13.46
N ASP A 27 -0.50 -2.95 12.85
CA ASP A 27 -0.87 -2.56 11.50
C ASP A 27 -2.01 -1.53 11.53
N GLY A 28 -1.88 -0.49 10.72
CA GLY A 28 -2.96 0.45 10.39
C GLY A 28 -3.46 0.21 8.98
N ILE A 29 -4.77 0.38 8.78
CA ILE A 29 -5.41 0.30 7.45
C ILE A 29 -6.08 1.64 7.15
N CYS A 30 -5.78 2.19 5.98
CA CYS A 30 -6.47 3.35 5.42
C CYS A 30 -7.39 2.91 4.29
N MET A 31 -8.70 3.14 4.49
CA MET A 31 -9.73 2.92 3.49
C MET A 31 -9.83 4.12 2.55
N ASN A 32 -10.07 3.88 1.26
CA ASN A 32 -10.18 4.90 0.22
C ASN A 32 -9.00 5.90 0.15
N PRO A 33 -7.74 5.43 0.15
CA PRO A 33 -6.58 6.32 0.16
C PRO A 33 -6.40 7.01 -1.19
N THR A 34 -5.72 8.15 -1.16
CA THR A 34 -5.06 8.72 -2.34
C THR A 34 -3.56 8.58 -2.14
N VAL A 35 -2.88 7.92 -3.07
CA VAL A 35 -1.46 7.53 -2.95
C VAL A 35 -0.68 8.08 -4.12
N TRP A 36 0.46 8.70 -3.79
CA TRP A 36 1.46 9.13 -4.74
C TRP A 36 2.75 8.35 -4.48
N ALA A 37 3.38 7.83 -5.52
CA ALA A 37 4.68 7.17 -5.48
C ALA A 37 5.56 7.79 -6.57
N ASP A 38 6.77 8.19 -6.20
CA ASP A 38 7.76 8.78 -7.12
C ASP A 38 7.21 9.94 -7.97
N GLY A 39 6.35 10.77 -7.37
CA GLY A 39 5.71 11.91 -8.04
C GLY A 39 4.50 11.56 -8.92
N SER A 40 4.19 10.28 -9.09
CA SER A 40 3.03 9.80 -9.87
C SER A 40 1.88 9.37 -8.96
N LYS A 41 0.65 9.74 -9.33
CA LYS A 41 -0.55 9.31 -8.59
C LYS A 41 -0.86 7.86 -8.96
N VAL A 42 -0.89 6.97 -7.96
CA VAL A 42 -1.10 5.53 -8.15
C VAL A 42 -2.52 5.12 -7.80
N ILE A 43 -3.03 5.64 -6.69
CA ILE A 43 -4.40 5.39 -6.21
C ILE A 43 -5.07 6.74 -5.97
N GLU A 44 -6.34 6.88 -6.37
CA GLU A 44 -7.18 8.04 -6.07
C GLU A 44 -8.49 7.56 -5.42
N ARG A 45 -8.73 7.96 -4.17
CA ARG A 45 -9.95 7.58 -3.40
C ARG A 45 -10.22 6.05 -3.42
N GLY A 46 -9.17 5.24 -3.32
CA GLY A 46 -9.28 3.78 -3.32
C GLY A 46 -9.39 3.13 -4.71
N GLU A 47 -9.25 3.89 -5.79
CA GLU A 47 -9.21 3.35 -7.16
C GLU A 47 -7.81 3.46 -7.77
N TYR A 48 -7.36 2.40 -8.46
CA TYR A 48 -6.07 2.42 -9.15
C TYR A 48 -6.19 3.29 -10.41
N VAL A 49 -5.36 4.34 -10.47
CA VAL A 49 -5.39 5.33 -11.58
C VAL A 49 -4.12 5.33 -12.42
N HIS A 50 -3.04 4.69 -11.95
CA HIS A 50 -1.81 4.58 -12.73
C HIS A 50 -2.04 3.75 -14.02
N PRO A 51 -1.56 4.19 -15.18
CA PRO A 51 -1.80 3.49 -16.46
C PRO A 51 -1.43 2.01 -16.44
N GLU A 52 -0.30 1.65 -15.81
CA GLU A 52 0.17 0.26 -15.74
C GLU A 52 -0.72 -0.66 -14.88
N PHE A 53 -1.37 -0.11 -13.85
CA PHE A 53 -2.17 -0.91 -12.91
C PHE A 53 -3.65 -0.88 -13.24
N LYS A 54 -4.12 0.16 -13.95
CA LYS A 54 -5.52 0.35 -14.26
C LYS A 54 -6.07 -0.80 -15.10
N ASP A 55 -5.36 -1.20 -16.17
CA ASP A 55 -5.79 -2.32 -17.03
C ASP A 55 -5.93 -3.62 -16.22
N LEU A 56 -4.94 -3.93 -15.38
CA LEU A 56 -4.99 -5.11 -14.52
C LEU A 56 -6.15 -5.03 -13.52
N ALA A 57 -6.36 -3.87 -12.91
CA ALA A 57 -7.45 -3.66 -11.95
C ALA A 57 -8.83 -3.82 -12.60
N ASP A 58 -9.01 -3.32 -13.83
CA ASP A 58 -10.25 -3.47 -14.60
C ASP A 58 -10.50 -4.95 -14.95
N ARG A 59 -9.47 -5.64 -15.47
CA ARG A 59 -9.55 -7.07 -15.81
C ARG A 59 -9.90 -7.96 -14.62
N LEU A 60 -9.33 -7.69 -13.45
CA LEU A 60 -9.59 -8.46 -12.23
C LEU A 60 -10.95 -8.14 -11.59
N ARG A 61 -11.57 -6.99 -11.92
CA ARG A 61 -12.92 -6.65 -11.46
C ARG A 61 -14.01 -7.41 -12.23
N GLY A 62 -13.70 -7.97 -13.39
CA GLY A 62 -14.65 -8.76 -14.18
C GLY A 62 -15.77 -7.93 -14.81
N THR A 63 -15.57 -6.63 -14.97
CA THR A 63 -16.44 -5.69 -15.71
C THR A 63 -15.91 -5.40 -17.09
#